data_AF-Q71II6-F1
#
_entry.id   AF-Q71II6-F1
#
_cell.length_a   1.000
_cell.length_b   1.000
_cell.length_c   1.000
_cell.angle_alpha   90.00
_cell.angle_beta   90.00
_cell.angle_gamma   90.00
#
_symmetry.space_group_name_H-M   'P 1'
#
loop_
_entity.id
_entity.type
_entity.pdbx_description
1 polymer ?
#
loop_
_entity_poly.entity_id
_entity_poly.type
_entity_poly.pdbx_seq_one_letter_code
_entity_poly.pdbx_strand_id
1 'polypeptide(L)'
;GLKTGTTDKAGACFAGTVKKNGHRIITVVLGAKHANSQDPSRFVQTAKLMHYVYQNYTAVTLKKGSSISGANTVKVPEGKETSSKVVLDKTVTIWAKQGSKLQ
;
A
#
# COMPACT_ATOMS: atom_id res chain seq x y z
N GLY A 1 -9.02 14.81 2.87
CA GLY A 1 -10.01 14.53 1.81
C GLY A 1 -9.46 14.96 0.47
N LEU A 2 -9.98 14.44 -0.65
CA LEU A 2 -9.59 14.88 -1.99
C LEU A 2 -10.79 15.38 -2.81
N LYS A 3 -11.81 14.56 -3.05
CA LYS A 3 -13.00 14.97 -3.83
C LYS A 3 -14.22 14.10 -3.54
N THR A 4 -15.42 14.70 -3.51
CA THR A 4 -16.73 14.03 -3.50
C THR A 4 -17.41 14.14 -4.87
N GLY A 5 -18.30 13.20 -5.20
CA GLY A 5 -19.18 13.28 -6.37
C GLY A 5 -20.44 12.45 -6.17
N THR A 6 -21.59 12.92 -6.64
CA THR A 6 -22.86 12.19 -6.55
C THR A 6 -23.72 12.46 -7.77
N THR A 7 -24.24 11.39 -8.36
CA THR A 7 -25.35 11.42 -9.32
C THR A 7 -26.19 10.17 -9.11
N ASP A 8 -27.44 10.16 -9.58
CA ASP A 8 -28.33 9.00 -9.45
C ASP A 8 -27.74 7.74 -10.10
N LYS A 9 -27.05 7.89 -11.23
CA LYS A 9 -26.38 6.77 -11.94
C LYS A 9 -25.09 6.32 -11.25
N ALA A 10 -24.34 7.24 -10.65
CA ALA A 10 -23.00 6.95 -10.11
C ALA A 10 -22.99 6.60 -8.62
N GLY A 11 -24.09 6.85 -7.90
CA GLY A 11 -24.15 6.70 -6.44
C GLY A 11 -23.31 7.76 -5.70
N ALA A 12 -23.04 7.54 -4.40
CA ALA A 12 -22.18 8.40 -3.62
C ALA A 12 -20.71 8.00 -3.76
N CYS A 13 -19.91 8.86 -4.40
CA CYS A 13 -18.49 8.65 -4.64
C CYS A 13 -17.62 9.54 -3.74
N PHE A 14 -16.45 9.02 -3.36
CA PHE A 14 -15.43 9.76 -2.62
C PHE A 14 -14.02 9.26 -2.94
N ALA A 15 -13.13 10.20 -3.29
CA ALA A 15 -11.70 10.00 -3.26
C ALA A 15 -11.14 10.68 -1.99
N GLY A 16 -10.45 9.89 -1.18
CA GLY A 16 -9.84 10.31 0.08
C GLY A 16 -8.35 10.01 0.09
N THR A 17 -7.59 10.84 0.80
CA THR A 17 -6.19 10.55 1.11
C THR A 17 -5.93 10.87 2.57
N VAL A 18 -5.05 10.09 3.19
CA VAL A 18 -4.54 10.30 4.55
C VAL A 18 -3.04 10.04 4.55
N LYS A 19 -2.30 10.84 5.31
CA LYS A 19 -0.90 10.55 5.64
C LYS A 19 -0.86 10.13 7.11
N LYS A 20 -0.42 8.91 7.39
CA LYS A 20 -0.31 8.34 8.74
C LYS A 20 0.97 7.53 8.83
N ASN A 21 1.70 7.66 9.95
CA ASN A 21 2.95 6.94 10.20
C ASN A 21 3.98 7.09 9.05
N GLY A 22 4.09 8.29 8.46
CA GLY A 22 5.00 8.54 7.34
C GLY A 22 4.52 8.04 5.96
N HIS A 23 3.45 7.26 5.90
CA HIS A 23 2.93 6.68 4.66
C HIS A 23 1.63 7.36 4.22
N ARG A 24 1.42 7.47 2.91
CA ARG A 24 0.18 8.00 2.33
C ARG A 24 -0.67 6.85 1.81
N ILE A 25 -1.94 6.84 2.21
CA ILE A 25 -2.96 5.95 1.66
C ILE A 25 -3.93 6.80 0.85
N ILE A 26 -4.32 6.28 -0.31
CA ILE A 26 -5.36 6.85 -1.18
C ILE A 26 -6.47 5.81 -1.28
N THR A 27 -7.70 6.25 -1.01
CA THR A 27 -8.91 5.43 -1.09
C THR A 27 -9.85 6.03 -2.12
N VAL A 28 -10.41 5.18 -2.98
CA VAL A 28 -11.44 5.56 -3.95
C VAL A 28 -12.64 4.66 -3.74
N VAL A 29 -13.75 5.26 -3.29
CA VAL A 29 -15.05 4.60 -3.16
C VAL A 29 -15.97 5.18 -4.23
N LEU A 30 -16.53 4.30 -5.06
CA LEU A 30 -17.50 4.66 -6.10
C LEU A 30 -18.81 3.92 -5.81
N GLY A 31 -19.95 4.54 -6.14
CA GLY A 31 -21.24 3.84 -6.09
C GLY A 31 -21.71 3.43 -4.69
N ALA A 32 -21.32 4.14 -3.62
CA ALA A 32 -21.88 3.84 -2.31
C ALA A 32 -23.40 4.09 -2.32
N LYS A 33 -24.17 3.08 -1.88
CA LYS A 33 -25.62 3.22 -1.67
C LYS A 33 -25.85 4.35 -0.67
N HIS A 34 -26.81 5.21 -0.97
CA HIS A 34 -27.09 6.42 -0.21
C HIS A 34 -28.56 6.80 -0.38
N ALA A 35 -29.18 7.34 0.66
CA ALA A 35 -30.57 7.79 0.61
C ALA A 35 -30.73 9.17 -0.06
N ASN A 36 -29.74 10.04 0.10
CA ASN A 36 -29.68 11.37 -0.52
C ASN A 36 -28.23 11.87 -0.55
N SER A 37 -27.98 13.02 -1.20
CA SER A 37 -26.62 13.58 -1.36
C SER A 37 -25.85 13.82 -0.06
N GLN A 38 -26.56 14.06 1.05
CA GLN A 38 -25.96 14.40 2.35
C GLN A 38 -25.67 13.16 3.21
N ASP A 39 -26.08 11.98 2.73
CA ASP A 39 -25.82 10.71 3.39
C ASP A 39 -24.30 10.45 3.50
N PRO A 40 -23.80 10.11 4.71
CA PRO A 40 -22.38 9.92 4.96
C PRO A 40 -21.84 8.58 4.45
N SER A 41 -22.64 7.75 3.77
CA SER A 41 -22.29 6.39 3.36
C SER A 41 -20.93 6.27 2.67
N ARG A 42 -20.59 7.20 1.77
CA ARG A 42 -19.26 7.23 1.11
C ARG A 42 -18.09 7.31 2.11
N PHE A 43 -18.28 8.08 3.19
CA PHE A 43 -17.28 8.28 4.23
C PHE A 43 -17.24 7.07 5.17
N VAL A 44 -18.40 6.49 5.50
CA VAL A 44 -18.49 5.25 6.29
C VAL A 44 -17.76 4.11 5.58
N GLN A 45 -18.00 3.92 4.27
CA GLN A 45 -17.30 2.88 3.50
C GLN A 45 -15.79 3.16 3.38
N THR A 46 -15.41 4.44 3.22
CA THR A 46 -13.99 4.81 3.20
C THR A 46 -13.31 4.54 4.54
N ALA A 47 -13.98 4.83 5.66
CA ALA A 47 -13.47 4.51 6.99
C ALA A 47 -13.30 3.00 7.19
N LYS A 48 -14.27 2.19 6.75
CA LYS A 48 -14.16 0.72 6.76
C LYS A 48 -12.99 0.21 5.93
N LEU A 49 -12.82 0.70 4.70
CA LEU A 49 -11.70 0.33 3.84
C LEU A 49 -10.36 0.71 4.48
N MET A 50 -10.27 1.92 5.03
CA MET A 50 -9.08 2.41 5.70
C MET A 50 -8.74 1.57 6.95
N HIS A 51 -9.76 1.24 7.76
CA HIS A 51 -9.60 0.37 8.93
C HIS A 51 -9.12 -1.02 8.51
N TYR A 52 -9.71 -1.60 7.46
CA TYR A 52 -9.27 -2.89 6.93
C TYR A 52 -7.79 -2.86 6.54
N VAL A 53 -7.34 -1.84 5.80
CA VAL A 53 -5.93 -1.72 5.42
C VAL A 53 -5.02 -1.64 6.65
N TYR A 54 -5.31 -0.78 7.63
CA TYR A 54 -4.47 -0.67 8.82
C TYR A 54 -4.50 -1.89 9.75
N GLN A 55 -5.61 -2.62 9.78
CA GLN A 55 -5.73 -3.85 10.57
C GLN A 55 -5.08 -5.05 9.90
N ASN A 56 -5.01 -5.08 8.57
CA ASN A 56 -4.57 -6.28 7.85
C ASN A 56 -3.20 -6.11 7.20
N TYR A 57 -2.69 -4.88 7.06
CA TYR A 57 -1.42 -4.62 6.40
C TYR A 57 -0.50 -3.76 7.26
N THR A 58 0.80 -4.01 7.13
CA THR A 58 1.86 -3.22 7.77
C THR A 58 2.93 -2.85 6.76
N ALA A 59 3.54 -1.68 6.95
CA ALA A 59 4.64 -1.21 6.15
C ALA A 59 5.95 -1.81 6.67
N VAL A 60 6.61 -2.62 5.83
CA VAL A 60 7.94 -3.18 6.10
C VAL A 60 8.96 -2.43 5.27
N THR A 61 9.95 -1.85 5.94
CA THR A 61 11.01 -1.06 5.29
C THR A 61 12.31 -1.85 5.25
N LEU A 62 12.77 -2.15 4.04
CA LEU A 62 14.06 -2.75 3.74
C LEU A 62 15.06 -1.64 3.42
N LYS A 63 16.17 -1.59 4.15
CA LYS A 63 17.14 -0.49 4.03
C LYS A 63 18.06 -0.70 2.83
N LYS A 64 18.55 0.39 2.22
CA LYS A 64 19.68 0.32 1.29
C LYS A 64 20.82 -0.50 1.90
N GLY A 65 21.41 -1.38 1.10
CA GLY A 65 22.50 -2.26 1.49
C GLY A 65 22.07 -3.58 2.15
N SER A 66 20.79 -3.78 2.48
CA SER A 66 20.33 -5.08 2.98
C SER A 66 20.18 -6.10 1.86
N SER A 67 20.50 -7.36 2.14
CA SER A 67 20.22 -8.50 1.25
C SER A 67 18.82 -9.07 1.47
N ILE A 68 18.26 -9.74 0.46
CA ILE A 68 16.91 -10.33 0.48
C ILE A 68 17.04 -11.85 0.52
N SER A 69 16.38 -12.51 1.48
CA SER A 69 16.39 -13.97 1.59
C SER A 69 15.97 -14.62 0.26
N GLY A 70 16.79 -15.57 -0.20
CA GLY A 70 16.62 -16.24 -1.50
C GLY A 70 17.31 -15.57 -2.70
N ALA A 71 17.81 -14.33 -2.56
CA ALA A 71 18.50 -13.60 -3.64
C ALA A 71 19.74 -12.85 -3.11
N ASN A 72 20.56 -13.50 -2.29
CA ASN A 72 21.72 -12.88 -1.64
C ASN A 72 22.97 -12.85 -2.51
N THR A 73 23.07 -13.72 -3.51
CA THR A 73 24.26 -13.89 -4.34
C THR A 73 23.90 -14.15 -5.79
N VAL A 74 24.73 -13.64 -6.69
CA VAL A 74 24.68 -13.95 -8.12
C VAL A 74 25.99 -14.59 -8.54
N LYS A 75 25.94 -15.60 -9.41
CA LYS A 75 27.13 -16.20 -10.00
C LYS A 75 27.68 -15.25 -11.06
N VAL A 76 29.00 -15.07 -11.06
CA VAL A 76 29.71 -14.28 -12.06
C VAL A 76 30.62 -15.23 -12.84
N PRO A 77 30.17 -15.74 -14.00
CA PRO A 77 31.03 -16.52 -14.88
C PRO A 77 32.24 -15.69 -15.30
N GLU A 78 33.42 -16.32 -15.38
CA GLU A 78 34.65 -15.70 -15.89
C GLU A 78 35.15 -14.45 -15.10
N GLY A 79 34.62 -14.24 -13.89
CA GLY A 79 35.11 -13.21 -12.97
C GLY A 79 36.32 -13.66 -12.17
N LYS A 80 37.17 -12.70 -11.75
CA LYS A 80 38.25 -12.94 -10.77
C LYS A 80 37.68 -13.43 -9.42
N GLU A 81 36.51 -12.91 -9.04
CA GLU A 81 35.64 -13.50 -8.01
C GLU A 81 34.40 -14.07 -8.69
N THR A 82 34.08 -15.34 -8.40
CA THR A 82 33.04 -16.10 -9.11
C THR A 82 31.63 -15.93 -8.52
N SER A 83 31.49 -15.10 -7.48
CA SER A 83 30.21 -14.78 -6.86
C SER A 83 30.20 -13.32 -6.38
N SER A 84 29.08 -12.63 -6.54
CA SER A 84 28.88 -11.29 -6.02
C SER A 84 27.67 -11.22 -5.09
N LYS A 85 27.78 -10.44 -4.01
CA LYS A 85 26.69 -10.20 -3.06
C LYS A 85 25.68 -9.24 -3.67
N VAL A 86 24.40 -9.61 -3.58
CA VAL A 86 23.29 -8.79 -4.02
C VAL A 86 22.71 -8.06 -2.82
N VAL A 87 22.55 -6.75 -2.98
CA VAL A 87 22.00 -5.85 -1.97
C VAL A 87 21.03 -4.88 -2.63
N LEU A 88 20.15 -4.30 -1.83
CA LEU A 88 19.29 -3.22 -2.27
C LEU A 88 20.09 -1.94 -2.53
N ASP A 89 20.00 -1.37 -3.74
CA ASP A 89 20.60 -0.05 -4.02
C ASP A 89 19.85 1.09 -3.31
N LYS A 90 18.56 0.91 -3.00
CA LYS A 90 17.73 1.94 -2.37
C LYS A 90 16.91 1.34 -1.23
N THR A 91 16.55 2.17 -0.26
CA THR A 91 15.57 1.80 0.76
C THR A 91 14.21 1.63 0.09
N VAL A 92 13.57 0.49 0.32
CA VAL A 92 12.26 0.14 -0.23
C VAL A 92 11.28 -0.13 0.91
N THR A 93 10.09 0.46 0.83
CA THR A 93 9.00 0.13 1.75
C THR A 93 7.94 -0.67 1.00
N ILE A 94 7.56 -1.82 1.55
CA ILE A 94 6.54 -2.72 1.02
C ILE A 94 5.40 -2.80 2.03
N TRP A 95 4.15 -2.73 1.56
CA TRP A 95 2.98 -3.03 2.38
C TRP A 95 2.64 -4.51 2.24
N ALA A 96 2.74 -5.26 3.33
CA ALA A 96 2.43 -6.68 3.35
C ALA A 96 1.33 -6.99 4.36
N LYS A 97 0.62 -8.08 4.10
CA LYS A 97 -0.40 -8.58 5.01
C LYS A 97 0.25 -8.95 6.35
N GLN A 98 -0.41 -8.64 7.45
CA GLN A 98 0.05 -9.03 8.77
C GLN A 98 0.22 -10.56 8.83
N GLY A 99 1.34 -11.00 9.39
CA GLY A 99 1.72 -12.41 9.45
C GLY A 99 2.42 -12.97 8.20
N SER A 100 2.54 -12.19 7.11
CA SER A 100 3.36 -12.60 5.97
C SER A 100 4.85 -12.55 6.31
N LYS A 101 5.57 -13.64 6.04
CA LYS A 101 7.05 -13.65 6.10
C LYS A 101 7.58 -12.97 4.84
N LEU A 102 8.09 -11.75 5.00
CA LEU A 102 8.77 -11.01 3.94
C LEU A 102 10.29 -11.27 3.93
N GLN A 103 10.81 -11.97 4.95
CA GLN A 103 12.18 -12.44 5.04
C GLN A 103 12.24 -13.85 5.64
#